data_AF-A0A7C1YCP4-F1
#
_entry.id   AF-A0A7C1YCP4-F1
#
_cell.length_a   1.000
_cell.length_b   1.000
_cell.length_c   1.000
_cell.angle_alpha   90.00
_cell.angle_beta   90.00
_cell.angle_gamma   90.00
#
_symmetry.space_group_name_H-M   'P 1'
#
loop_
_entity.id
_entity.type
_entity.pdbx_description
1 polymer ?
#
loop_
_entity_poly.entity_id
_entity_poly.type
_entity_poly.pdbx_seq_one_letter_code
_entity_poly.pdbx_strand_id
1 'polypeptide(L)'
;MGLTYITRMDHGNTHGWWVRVYKDSKPVESKLFSDGVHGGKLKAKKKAQDHRDLVVKKNKIVPVHLRKTREHSVDKRSTSGVVGVTLSVAEKAGSLRVHWSARFMEKGRQRNVSFSVRKYGYEGAFRNALKVRFAAIERPMPRGLKPPAPSKTLERWMKKQNINPDVNRVTR
;
A
#
# COMPACT_ATOMS: atom_id res chain seq x y z
N MET A 1 -18.88 -7.71 -11.70
CA MET A 1 -18.09 -6.53 -11.27
C MET A 1 -18.65 -5.80 -10.03
N GLY A 2 -19.30 -6.47 -9.07
CA GLY A 2 -19.76 -5.84 -7.81
C GLY A 2 -20.42 -4.45 -7.98
N LEU A 3 -20.22 -3.57 -6.98
CA LEU A 3 -20.54 -2.13 -7.05
C LEU A 3 -19.30 -1.27 -7.36
N THR A 4 -18.22 -1.85 -7.88
CA THR A 4 -17.03 -1.09 -8.26
C THR A 4 -17.41 -0.02 -9.30
N TYR A 5 -16.94 1.21 -9.09
CA TYR A 5 -17.25 2.41 -9.90
C TYR A 5 -18.69 2.93 -9.81
N ILE A 6 -19.54 2.41 -8.93
CA ILE A 6 -20.92 2.88 -8.75
C ILE A 6 -21.15 3.25 -7.29
N THR A 7 -21.56 4.49 -7.03
CA THR A 7 -21.88 5.00 -5.69
C THR A 7 -23.36 5.34 -5.61
N ARG A 8 -24.04 4.93 -4.54
CA ARG A 8 -25.39 5.40 -4.26
C ARG A 8 -25.32 6.84 -3.76
N MET A 9 -26.11 7.72 -4.36
CA MET A 9 -26.31 9.09 -3.92
C MET A 9 -27.68 9.19 -3.29
N ASP A 10 -27.72 9.50 -2.00
CA ASP A 10 -28.92 9.75 -1.20
C ASP A 10 -28.68 11.01 -0.36
N HIS A 11 -28.65 12.18 -1.02
CA HIS A 11 -28.41 13.45 -0.33
C HIS A 11 -29.33 14.56 -0.85
N GLY A 12 -30.03 15.22 0.07
CA GLY A 12 -31.03 16.23 -0.25
C GLY A 12 -32.07 15.69 -1.24
N ASN A 13 -32.37 16.48 -2.28
CA ASN A 13 -33.31 16.10 -3.35
C ASN A 13 -32.66 15.22 -4.45
N THR A 14 -31.41 14.79 -4.29
CA THR A 14 -30.70 14.01 -5.31
C THR A 14 -30.61 12.55 -4.89
N HIS A 15 -31.43 11.72 -5.53
CA HIS A 15 -31.46 10.27 -5.34
C HIS A 15 -31.10 9.58 -6.64
N GLY A 16 -30.04 8.77 -6.62
CA GLY A 16 -29.58 8.10 -7.83
C GLY A 16 -28.32 7.27 -7.65
N TRP A 17 -27.81 6.74 -8.75
CA TRP A 17 -26.57 5.97 -8.79
C TRP A 17 -25.53 6.70 -9.63
N TRP A 18 -24.42 7.09 -9.01
CA TRP A 18 -23.34 7.79 -9.67
C TRP A 18 -22.28 6.80 -10.16
N VAL A 19 -22.16 6.70 -11.48
CA VAL A 19 -21.10 5.94 -12.15
C VAL A 19 -19.88 6.84 -12.29
N ARG A 20 -18.75 6.41 -11.73
CA ARG A 20 -17.46 7.12 -11.81
C ARG A 20 -16.36 6.13 -12.16
N VAL A 21 -15.95 6.12 -13.43
CA VAL A 21 -14.94 5.19 -13.95
C VAL A 21 -13.64 5.94 -14.20
N TYR A 22 -12.53 5.37 -13.74
CA TYR A 22 -11.18 5.93 -13.89
C TYR A 22 -10.27 4.95 -14.63
N LYS A 23 -9.37 5.48 -15.45
CA LYS A 23 -8.27 4.75 -16.09
C LYS A 23 -6.98 5.53 -15.86
N ASP A 24 -5.97 4.86 -15.31
CA ASP A 24 -4.66 5.44 -15.01
C ASP A 24 -4.76 6.78 -14.26
N SER A 25 -5.60 6.78 -13.22
CA SER A 25 -5.92 7.94 -12.36
C SER A 25 -6.63 9.12 -13.06
N LYS A 26 -7.02 8.97 -14.32
CA LYS A 26 -7.82 9.98 -15.06
C LYS A 26 -9.29 9.55 -15.11
N PRO A 27 -10.25 10.48 -14.90
CA PRO A 27 -11.67 10.17 -15.05
C PRO A 27 -11.96 9.91 -16.54
N VAL A 28 -12.71 8.85 -16.81
CA VAL A 28 -13.13 8.48 -18.18
C VAL A 28 -14.64 8.57 -18.33
N GLU A 29 -15.37 8.39 -17.23
CA GLU A 29 -16.83 8.55 -17.20
C GLU A 29 -17.26 9.08 -15.83
N SER A 30 -18.21 10.01 -15.83
CA SER A 30 -18.86 10.53 -14.64
C SER A 30 -20.32 10.86 -14.97
N LYS A 31 -21.24 9.99 -14.55
CA LYS A 31 -22.66 10.14 -14.87
C LYS A 31 -23.56 9.69 -13.73
N LEU A 32 -24.56 10.50 -13.40
CA LEU A 32 -25.59 10.18 -12.41
C LEU A 32 -26.83 9.60 -13.11
N PHE A 33 -27.32 8.48 -12.59
CA PHE A 33 -28.57 7.84 -12.98
C PHE A 33 -29.60 8.09 -11.88
N SER A 34 -30.43 9.13 -12.06
CA SER A 34 -31.44 9.53 -11.08
C SER A 34 -32.56 8.49 -10.96
N ASP A 35 -33.05 8.28 -9.73
CA ASP A 35 -34.17 7.39 -9.45
C ASP A 35 -35.45 7.88 -10.10
N GLY A 36 -35.74 9.18 -10.01
CA GLY A 36 -36.96 9.77 -10.58
C GLY A 36 -37.03 9.58 -12.10
N VAL A 37 -35.92 9.81 -12.79
CA VAL A 37 -35.81 9.68 -14.26
C VAL A 37 -35.88 8.22 -14.72
N HIS A 38 -35.52 7.27 -13.87
CA HIS A 38 -35.40 5.86 -14.25
C HIS A 38 -36.44 4.95 -13.59
N GLY A 39 -37.43 5.51 -12.89
CA GLY A 39 -38.54 4.74 -12.32
C GLY A 39 -38.16 3.97 -11.06
N GLY A 40 -37.29 4.57 -10.24
CA GLY A 40 -36.94 4.10 -8.91
C GLY A 40 -35.54 3.50 -8.78
N LYS A 41 -35.14 3.28 -7.52
CA LYS A 41 -33.80 2.85 -7.09
C LYS A 41 -33.26 1.63 -7.83
N LEU A 42 -34.08 0.60 -8.03
CA LEU A 42 -33.65 -0.65 -8.68
C LEU A 42 -33.41 -0.47 -10.18
N LYS A 43 -34.31 0.24 -10.88
CA LYS A 43 -34.18 0.49 -12.31
C LYS A 43 -33.01 1.42 -12.62
N ALA A 44 -32.83 2.47 -11.80
CA ALA A 44 -31.67 3.35 -11.88
C ALA A 44 -30.35 2.60 -11.63
N LYS A 45 -30.32 1.68 -10.66
CA LYS A 45 -29.16 0.83 -10.38
C LYS A 45 -28.79 -0.03 -11.58
N LYS A 46 -29.77 -0.68 -12.20
CA LYS A 46 -29.55 -1.53 -13.37
C LYS A 46 -28.97 -0.73 -14.54
N LYS A 47 -29.55 0.43 -14.86
CA LYS A 47 -29.01 1.33 -15.90
C LYS A 47 -27.59 1.79 -15.61
N ALA A 48 -27.28 2.12 -14.36
CA ALA A 48 -25.92 2.48 -13.96
C ALA A 48 -24.93 1.31 -14.13
N GLN A 49 -25.34 0.08 -13.82
CA GLN A 49 -24.53 -1.13 -14.02
C GLN A 49 -24.26 -1.41 -15.50
N ASP A 50 -25.30 -1.35 -16.33
CA ASP A 50 -25.18 -1.57 -17.77
C ASP A 50 -24.25 -0.52 -18.41
N HIS A 51 -24.40 0.74 -18.03
CA HIS A 51 -23.55 1.83 -18.51
C HIS A 51 -22.09 1.67 -18.04
N ARG A 52 -21.86 1.30 -16.78
CA ARG A 52 -20.50 0.99 -16.27
C ARG A 52 -19.86 -0.11 -17.11
N ASP A 53 -20.57 -1.21 -17.36
CA ASP A 53 -20.00 -2.35 -18.08
C ASP A 53 -19.63 -1.98 -19.51
N LEU A 54 -20.45 -1.16 -20.18
CA LEU A 54 -20.14 -0.60 -21.49
C LEU A 54 -18.88 0.27 -21.47
N VAL A 55 -18.77 1.20 -20.50
CA VAL A 55 -17.61 2.09 -20.38
C VAL A 55 -16.34 1.31 -20.06
N VAL A 56 -16.41 0.34 -19.14
CA VAL A 56 -15.28 -0.49 -18.75
C VAL A 56 -14.80 -1.34 -19.93
N LYS A 57 -15.73 -1.95 -20.68
CA LYS A 57 -15.43 -2.73 -21.89
C LYS A 57 -14.81 -1.85 -22.99
N LYS A 58 -15.44 -0.71 -23.29
CA LYS A 58 -14.97 0.25 -24.31
C LYS A 58 -13.54 0.72 -24.03
N ASN A 59 -13.24 1.04 -22.77
CA ASN A 59 -11.95 1.59 -22.37
C ASN A 59 -10.89 0.53 -22.03
N LYS A 60 -11.23 -0.76 -22.17
CA LYS A 60 -10.38 -1.92 -21.82
C LYS A 60 -9.86 -1.81 -20.38
N ILE A 61 -10.72 -1.40 -19.45
CA ILE A 61 -10.34 -1.22 -18.04
C ILE A 61 -10.40 -2.57 -17.35
N VAL A 62 -9.28 -2.99 -16.75
CA VAL A 62 -9.25 -4.15 -15.86
C VAL A 62 -9.56 -3.65 -14.45
N PRO A 63 -10.66 -4.09 -13.81
CA PRO A 63 -10.97 -3.77 -12.42
C PRO A 63 -9.80 -4.14 -11.50
N VAL A 64 -9.54 -3.32 -10.47
CA VAL A 64 -8.36 -3.48 -9.59
C VAL A 64 -8.24 -4.91 -9.03
N HIS A 65 -9.36 -5.51 -8.63
CA HIS A 65 -9.39 -6.86 -8.07
C HIS A 65 -9.10 -7.98 -9.09
N LEU A 66 -9.11 -7.69 -10.40
CA LEU A 66 -8.72 -8.61 -11.48
C LEU A 66 -7.32 -8.33 -12.03
N ARG A 67 -6.68 -7.24 -11.60
CA ARG A 67 -5.31 -6.94 -12.06
C ARG A 67 -4.37 -7.96 -11.44
N LYS A 68 -3.56 -8.63 -12.27
CA LYS A 68 -2.38 -9.35 -11.78
C LYS A 68 -1.58 -8.38 -10.92
N THR A 69 -1.22 -8.78 -9.71
CA THR A 69 -0.34 -7.99 -8.85
C THR A 69 0.91 -7.67 -9.66
N ARG A 70 1.13 -6.40 -9.99
CA ARG A 70 2.37 -5.98 -10.67
C ARG A 70 3.54 -6.49 -9.85
N GLU A 71 4.59 -6.96 -10.51
CA GLU A 71 5.87 -7.13 -9.83
C GLU A 71 6.21 -5.79 -9.18
N HIS A 72 6.23 -5.80 -7.87
CA HIS A 72 6.51 -4.60 -7.14
C HIS A 72 7.96 -4.20 -7.43
N SER A 73 8.17 -2.99 -7.94
CA SER A 73 9.48 -2.37 -8.08
C SER A 73 9.80 -1.54 -6.84
N VAL A 74 11.08 -1.32 -6.56
CA VAL A 74 11.50 -0.43 -5.46
C VAL A 74 11.16 1.01 -5.84
N ASP A 75 10.38 1.69 -4.99
CA ASP A 75 10.09 3.12 -5.17
C ASP A 75 11.34 3.94 -4.85
N LYS A 76 11.59 5.05 -5.55
CA LYS A 76 12.74 5.94 -5.30
C LYS A 76 12.76 6.50 -3.86
N ARG A 77 11.61 6.58 -3.19
CA ARG A 77 11.45 7.00 -1.79
C ARG A 77 11.74 5.87 -0.80
N SER A 78 11.86 4.63 -1.27
CA SER A 78 12.14 3.47 -0.43
C SER A 78 13.61 3.47 -0.03
N THR A 79 13.90 3.84 1.21
CA THR A 79 15.27 3.87 1.73
C THR A 79 15.88 2.49 1.90
N SER A 80 15.06 1.42 1.97
CA SER A 80 15.54 0.05 2.22
C SER A 80 16.21 -0.63 1.01
N GLY A 81 16.00 -0.13 -0.21
CA GLY A 81 16.40 -0.81 -1.44
C GLY A 81 15.68 -2.14 -1.72
N VAL A 82 14.76 -2.58 -0.85
CA VAL A 82 14.07 -3.88 -0.97
C VAL A 82 12.57 -3.68 -0.85
N VAL A 83 11.85 -4.10 -1.88
CA VAL A 83 10.39 -4.00 -1.91
C VAL A 83 9.75 -4.75 -0.76
N GLY A 84 8.85 -4.06 -0.06
CA GLY A 84 8.10 -4.63 1.04
C GLY A 84 8.88 -4.61 2.35
N VAL A 85 10.15 -4.19 2.35
CA VAL A 85 10.90 -3.91 3.59
C VAL A 85 10.94 -2.42 3.82
N THR A 86 10.45 -1.95 4.97
CA THR A 86 10.34 -0.51 5.28
C THR A 86 10.77 -0.19 6.70
N LEU A 87 11.47 0.93 6.87
CA LEU A 87 11.76 1.53 8.17
C LEU A 87 10.58 2.41 8.59
N SER A 88 10.04 2.18 9.77
CA SER A 88 9.01 3.01 10.40
C SER A 88 9.59 3.68 11.63
N VAL A 89 9.51 5.01 11.66
CA VAL A 89 9.89 5.85 12.79
C VAL A 89 8.63 6.60 13.21
N ALA A 90 8.13 6.32 14.41
CA ALA A 90 6.95 6.97 14.96
C ALA A 90 7.23 7.44 16.38
N GLU A 91 6.81 8.65 16.72
CA GLU A 91 6.82 9.11 18.10
C GLU A 91 5.52 8.69 18.79
N LYS A 92 5.64 8.05 19.95
CA LYS A 92 4.47 7.65 20.76
C LYS A 92 4.76 7.84 22.23
N ALA A 93 3.93 8.65 22.90
CA ALA A 93 4.03 8.95 24.33
C ALA A 93 5.45 9.43 24.73
N GLY A 94 6.02 10.37 23.97
CA GLY A 94 7.34 10.95 24.22
C GLY A 94 8.53 10.03 23.93
N SER A 95 8.30 8.85 23.34
CA SER A 95 9.37 7.92 22.96
C SER A 95 9.29 7.53 21.48
N LEU A 96 10.44 7.49 20.81
CA LEU A 96 10.54 7.00 19.44
C LEU A 96 10.39 5.47 19.42
N ARG A 97 9.42 5.00 18.64
CA ARG A 97 9.25 3.61 18.24
C ARG A 97 9.80 3.43 16.84
N VAL A 98 10.85 2.64 16.74
CA VAL A 98 11.59 2.41 15.50
C VAL A 98 11.53 0.93 15.14
N HIS A 99 11.00 0.62 13.95
CA HIS A 99 10.81 -0.74 13.48
C HIS A 99 11.24 -0.91 12.04
N TRP A 100 11.91 -2.02 11.74
CA TRP A 100 11.97 -2.55 10.39
C TRP A 100 10.79 -3.49 10.18
N SER A 101 10.10 -3.38 9.05
CA SER A 101 8.89 -4.14 8.76
C SER A 101 8.98 -4.84 7.42
N ALA A 102 8.39 -6.03 7.32
CA ALA A 102 8.27 -6.83 6.11
C ALA A 102 6.80 -7.01 5.77
N ARG A 103 6.39 -6.50 4.61
CA ARG A 103 5.06 -6.63 4.03
C ARG A 103 5.08 -7.71 2.95
N PHE A 104 4.11 -8.61 2.99
CA PHE A 104 3.95 -9.70 2.02
C PHE A 104 2.51 -10.15 1.90
N MET A 105 2.19 -10.94 0.87
CA MET A 105 0.87 -11.54 0.68
C MET A 105 0.90 -12.96 1.23
N GLU A 106 -0.11 -13.32 2.02
CA GLU A 106 -0.28 -14.66 2.56
C GLU A 106 -1.76 -15.04 2.37
N LYS A 107 -2.04 -16.13 1.63
CA LYS A 107 -3.40 -16.62 1.37
C LYS A 107 -4.36 -15.51 0.89
N GLY A 108 -3.89 -14.65 -0.03
CA GLY A 108 -4.67 -13.54 -0.59
C GLY A 108 -4.86 -12.33 0.34
N ARG A 109 -4.29 -12.34 1.55
CA ARG A 109 -4.34 -11.22 2.49
C ARG A 109 -2.96 -10.59 2.66
N GLN A 110 -2.91 -9.27 2.73
CA GLN A 110 -1.68 -8.56 3.04
C GLN A 110 -1.33 -8.74 4.52
N ARG A 111 -0.10 -9.18 4.78
CA ARG A 111 0.50 -9.31 6.10
C ARG A 111 1.63 -8.33 6.30
N ASN A 112 1.92 -8.04 7.56
CA ASN A 112 3.02 -7.20 7.99
C ASN A 112 3.64 -7.78 9.26
N VAL A 113 4.95 -7.99 9.27
CA VAL A 113 5.72 -8.41 10.44
C VAL A 113 6.77 -7.35 10.73
N SER A 114 6.88 -6.91 11.98
CA SER A 114 7.79 -5.84 12.39
C SER A 114 8.79 -6.28 13.45
N PHE A 115 10.00 -5.73 13.35
CA PHE A 115 11.14 -6.00 14.22
C PHE A 115 11.60 -4.69 14.84
N SER A 116 11.56 -4.62 16.18
CA SER A 116 11.97 -3.43 16.93
C SER A 116 13.49 -3.23 16.87
N VAL A 117 13.92 -2.03 16.48
CA VAL A 117 15.33 -1.63 16.54
C VAL A 117 15.84 -1.62 17.98
N ARG A 118 14.97 -1.31 18.95
CA ARG A 118 15.33 -1.37 20.38
C ARG A 118 15.68 -2.78 20.85
N LYS A 119 15.08 -3.81 20.25
CA LYS A 119 15.30 -5.22 20.63
C LYS A 119 16.45 -5.85 19.85
N TYR A 120 16.54 -5.60 18.55
CA TYR A 120 17.45 -6.33 17.65
C TYR A 120 18.58 -5.47 17.08
N GLY A 121 18.72 -4.22 17.50
CA GLY A 121 19.59 -3.26 16.85
C GLY A 121 19.10 -2.84 15.46
N TYR A 122 19.74 -1.84 14.88
CA TYR A 122 19.32 -1.28 13.59
C TYR A 122 19.52 -2.27 12.44
N GLU A 123 20.72 -2.87 12.35
CA GLU A 123 21.03 -3.88 11.34
C GLU A 123 20.31 -5.21 11.61
N GLY A 124 20.28 -5.68 12.86
CA GLY A 124 19.63 -6.95 13.19
C GLY A 124 18.13 -6.94 12.90
N ALA A 125 17.44 -5.84 13.21
CA ALA A 125 16.03 -5.67 12.84
C ALA A 125 15.83 -5.65 11.32
N PHE A 126 16.72 -5.01 10.56
CA PHE A 126 16.69 -5.02 9.10
C PHE A 126 16.87 -6.42 8.51
N ARG A 127 17.88 -7.17 8.99
CA ARG A 127 18.16 -8.55 8.55
C ARG A 127 16.98 -9.48 8.84
N ASN A 128 16.34 -9.33 9.99
CA ASN A 128 15.13 -10.11 10.32
C ASN A 128 13.97 -9.79 9.39
N ALA A 129 13.74 -8.52 9.05
CA ALA A 129 12.73 -8.13 8.07
C ALA A 129 13.02 -8.71 6.68
N LEU A 130 14.28 -8.69 6.24
CA LEU A 130 14.69 -9.32 4.97
C LEU A 130 14.43 -10.82 4.97
N LYS A 131 14.82 -11.55 6.02
CA LYS A 131 14.58 -13.00 6.13
C LYS A 131 13.10 -13.34 5.97
N VAL A 132 12.22 -12.64 6.69
CA VAL A 132 10.76 -12.85 6.58
C VAL A 132 10.27 -12.53 5.17
N ARG A 133 10.71 -11.41 4.59
CA ARG A 133 10.27 -11.00 3.27
C ARG A 133 10.68 -12.00 2.19
N PHE A 134 11.94 -12.41 2.16
CA PHE A 134 12.49 -13.32 1.15
C PHE A 134 11.91 -14.73 1.30
N ALA A 135 11.72 -15.22 2.53
CA ALA A 135 11.02 -16.48 2.76
C ALA A 135 9.57 -16.43 2.26
N ALA A 136 8.84 -15.34 2.55
CA ALA A 136 7.42 -15.22 2.15
C ALA A 136 7.18 -15.06 0.64
N ILE A 137 8.20 -14.65 -0.12
CA ILE A 137 8.13 -14.58 -1.59
C ILE A 137 8.88 -15.73 -2.27
N GLU A 138 9.35 -16.71 -1.48
CA GLU A 138 10.10 -17.88 -1.96
C GLU A 138 11.31 -17.53 -2.82
N ARG A 139 12.01 -16.43 -2.47
CA ARG A 139 13.24 -16.01 -3.16
C ARG A 139 14.44 -16.13 -2.23
N PRO A 140 15.62 -16.48 -2.76
CA PRO A 140 16.85 -16.46 -1.98
C PRO A 140 17.20 -15.02 -1.57
N MET A 141 17.61 -14.85 -0.32
CA MET A 141 18.08 -13.55 0.18
C MET A 141 19.48 -13.24 -0.40
N PRO A 142 19.67 -12.12 -1.10
CA PRO A 142 20.99 -11.70 -1.57
C PRO A 142 21.97 -11.49 -0.42
N ARG A 143 23.21 -11.94 -0.59
CA ARG A 143 24.30 -11.69 0.37
C ARG A 143 24.69 -10.21 0.34
N GLY A 144 25.11 -9.68 1.49
CA GLY A 144 25.68 -8.33 1.59
C GLY A 144 24.68 -7.18 1.64
N LEU A 145 23.37 -7.43 1.70
CA LEU A 145 22.38 -6.37 1.91
C LEU A 145 22.57 -5.72 3.28
N LYS A 146 22.75 -4.40 3.27
CA LYS A 146 22.89 -3.57 4.48
C LYS A 146 21.76 -2.55 4.56
N PRO A 147 21.34 -2.17 5.77
CA PRO A 147 20.35 -1.11 5.90
C PRO A 147 20.95 0.22 5.39
N PRO A 148 20.11 1.14 4.91
CA PRO A 148 20.55 2.50 4.64
C PRO A 148 21.05 3.17 5.91
N ALA A 149 21.97 4.12 5.76
CA ALA A 149 22.45 4.92 6.89
C ALA A 149 21.26 5.56 7.64
N PRO A 150 21.21 5.44 8.98
CA PRO A 150 20.16 6.05 9.79
C PRO A 150 20.24 7.58 9.70
N SER A 151 19.11 8.27 9.91
CA SER A 151 19.11 9.73 10.00
C SER A 151 19.83 10.19 11.28
N LYS A 152 20.38 11.41 11.29
CA LYS A 152 21.06 11.99 12.49
C LYS A 152 20.19 11.98 13.75
N THR A 153 18.87 12.13 13.61
CA THR A 153 17.93 12.06 14.73
C THR A 153 17.79 10.63 15.25
N LEU A 154 17.72 9.65 14.34
CA LEU A 154 17.68 8.24 14.70
C LEU A 154 19.00 7.79 15.34
N GLU A 155 20.15 8.21 14.81
CA GLU A 155 21.47 7.97 15.40
C GLU A 155 21.56 8.46 16.85
N ARG A 156 21.15 9.71 17.09
CA ARG A 156 21.12 10.29 18.44
C ARG A 156 20.21 9.51 19.39
N TRP A 157 19.04 9.09 18.92
CA TRP A 157 18.14 8.26 19.72
C TRP A 157 18.74 6.88 20.03
N MET A 158 19.32 6.20 19.03
CA MET A 158 19.97 4.89 19.23
C MET A 158 21.10 4.99 20.26
N LYS A 159 21.93 6.04 20.17
CA LYS A 159 22.99 6.31 21.15
C LYS A 159 22.43 6.48 22.57
N LYS A 160 21.34 7.23 22.74
CA LYS A 160 20.65 7.39 24.04
C LYS A 160 20.09 6.08 24.59
N GLN A 161 19.72 5.13 23.72
CA GLN A 161 19.21 3.83 24.10
C GLN A 161 20.30 2.76 24.26
N ASN A 162 21.58 3.14 24.14
CA ASN A 162 22.73 2.23 24.12
C ASN A 162 22.63 1.13 23.03
N ILE A 163 21.98 1.46 21.91
CA ILE A 163 21.85 0.58 20.74
C ILE A 163 23.02 0.90 19.81
N ASN A 164 23.90 -0.07 19.56
CA ASN A 164 25.02 0.13 18.63
C ASN A 164 24.48 0.25 17.19
N PRO A 165 24.69 1.39 16.51
CA PRO A 165 24.36 1.53 15.10
C PRO A 165 25.52 0.94 14.30
N ASP A 166 25.67 -0.39 14.26
CA ASP A 166 26.77 -0.94 13.49
C ASP A 166 26.51 -0.70 12.00
N VAL A 167 27.18 0.33 11.50
CA VAL A 167 27.24 0.78 10.12
C VAL A 167 28.71 1.09 9.94
N ASN A 168 29.46 0.16 9.33
CA ASN A 168 30.81 0.45 8.85
C ASN A 168 30.76 1.73 8.01
N ARG A 169 31.19 2.85 8.61
CA ARG A 169 31.40 4.12 7.92
C ARG A 169 32.54 3.89 6.94
N VAL A 170 32.20 3.62 5.70
CA VAL A 170 33.09 3.96 4.59
C VAL A 170 32.90 5.46 4.37
N THR A 171 33.72 6.25 5.05
CA THR A 171 33.99 7.64 4.67
C THR A 171 34.53 7.62 3.25
N ARG A 172 33.82 8.28 2.33
CA ARG A 172 34.45 8.84 1.12
C ARG A 172 35.01 10.21 1.48
#